data_AF-X1G349-F1
#
_entry.id   AF-X1G349-F1
#
_cell.length_a   1.000
_cell.length_b   1.000
_cell.length_c   1.000
_cell.angle_alpha   90.00
_cell.angle_beta   90.00
_cell.angle_gamma   90.00
#
_symmetry.space_group_name_H-M   'P 1'
#
loop_
_entity.id
_entity.type
_entity.pdbx_description
1 polymer ?
#
loop_
_entity_poly.entity_id
_entity_poly.type
_entity_poly.pdbx_seq_one_letter_code
_entity_poly.pdbx_strand_id
1 'polypeptide(L)'
;VVGLDVNGPIVACDDAGLMPFPGAIESIENLMNTDGIEVTLMTGWDLSTMGFFKRNKLKLPQIGIVGEYGMVYERAGNFRYLYPYREEERLEFMYGVLKVSAEMDVKVAFQGNYSPGSGAIYAEGDEHGQLLSHALVKDRRPTMKQLYEAAAEKSDIELTEDEGKIIFENKPENLKGLAEALFKTHPLISVRVKKEDDGKLSMYIDPNDKPDFDFEKVKEFAKLAGEQIGRKALPYEDHGVDLISKEAEEGNYSKDAGLREYGKDAFANKPFISAIVGDKGSDIPKTIKETIMFPLRDSDAERIADEKSIPSVPVNDVRDFALALAEAHRIKAQQNAL
;
A
#
# COMPACT_ATOMS: atom_id res chain seq x y z
N VAL A 1 12.66 -8.74 15.26
CA VAL A 1 12.25 -7.81 14.17
C VAL A 1 11.04 -7.04 14.63
N VAL A 2 10.92 -5.77 14.25
CA VAL A 2 9.83 -4.87 14.61
C VAL A 2 9.13 -4.40 13.34
N GLY A 3 7.85 -4.70 13.20
CA GLY A 3 6.98 -4.19 12.15
C GLY A 3 6.11 -3.06 12.68
N LEU A 4 6.26 -1.87 12.10
CA LEU A 4 5.49 -0.68 12.46
C LEU A 4 4.44 -0.43 11.39
N ASP A 5 3.16 -0.57 11.72
CA ASP A 5 2.14 0.03 10.86
C ASP A 5 2.29 1.56 10.85
N VAL A 6 1.87 2.16 9.73
CA VAL A 6 2.07 3.57 9.47
C VAL A 6 0.87 4.37 9.96
N ASN A 7 -0.34 3.97 9.57
CA ASN A 7 -1.57 4.69 9.86
C ASN A 7 -2.04 4.33 11.27
N GLY A 8 -2.15 5.33 12.14
CA GLY A 8 -2.42 5.14 13.56
C GLY A 8 -1.15 5.22 14.40
N PRO A 9 -0.15 4.32 14.27
CA PRO A 9 1.01 4.36 15.16
C PRO A 9 1.99 5.51 14.89
N ILE A 10 2.18 5.88 13.61
CA ILE A 10 3.19 6.87 13.20
C ILE A 10 2.52 8.16 12.71
N VAL A 11 1.48 8.04 11.90
CA VAL A 11 0.70 9.14 11.32
C VAL A 11 -0.77 8.99 11.68
N ALA A 12 -1.58 10.04 11.60
CA ALA A 12 -3.03 9.89 11.79
C ALA A 12 -3.65 9.02 10.68
N CYS A 13 -4.70 8.25 11.01
CA CYS A 13 -5.31 7.31 10.06
C CYS A 13 -5.88 8.01 8.81
N ASP A 14 -6.32 9.27 8.94
CA ASP A 14 -6.91 10.10 7.90
C ASP A 14 -5.93 11.08 7.23
N ASP A 15 -4.64 11.03 7.58
CA ASP A 15 -3.64 11.95 7.05
C ASP A 15 -2.96 11.40 5.78
N ALA A 16 -3.54 11.71 4.63
CA ALA A 16 -2.96 11.42 3.31
C ALA A 16 -1.62 12.14 3.06
N GLY A 17 -1.33 13.19 3.83
CA GLY A 17 -0.06 13.91 3.81
C GLY A 17 1.09 13.15 4.48
N LEU A 18 0.79 12.06 5.21
CA LEU A 18 1.74 11.22 5.92
C LEU A 18 2.67 12.04 6.84
N MET A 19 2.08 12.86 7.72
CA MET A 19 2.80 13.66 8.69
C MET A 19 3.00 12.86 10.00
N PRO A 20 4.25 12.52 10.37
CA PRO A 20 4.50 11.81 11.62
C PRO A 20 4.07 12.62 12.85
N PHE A 21 3.59 11.93 13.89
CA PHE A 21 3.36 12.57 15.18
C PHE A 21 4.67 13.12 15.77
N PRO A 22 4.62 14.21 16.56
CA PRO A 22 5.80 14.72 17.25
C PRO A 22 6.49 13.65 18.10
N GLY A 23 7.79 13.46 17.92
CA GLY A 23 8.57 12.45 18.64
C GLY A 23 8.62 11.06 17.99
N ALA A 24 7.80 10.79 16.96
CA ALA A 24 7.75 9.48 16.31
C ALA A 24 9.08 9.13 15.63
N ILE A 25 9.72 10.10 14.97
CA ILE A 25 10.98 9.89 14.26
C ILE A 25 12.09 9.52 15.24
N GLU A 26 12.22 10.30 16.33
CA GLU A 26 13.23 10.10 17.37
C GLU A 26 13.06 8.75 18.06
N SER A 27 11.81 8.31 18.30
CA SER A 27 11.50 7.01 18.86
C SER A 27 11.87 5.85 17.92
N ILE A 28 11.61 5.98 16.62
CA ILE A 28 11.99 4.98 15.62
C ILE A 28 13.52 4.91 15.49
N GLU A 29 14.20 6.06 15.44
CA GLU A 29 15.67 6.13 15.44
C GLU A 29 16.28 5.43 16.65
N ASN A 30 15.72 5.64 17.84
CA ASN A 30 16.18 4.98 19.05
C ASN A 30 16.06 3.45 18.96
N LEU A 31 14.96 2.93 18.41
CA LEU A 31 14.80 1.48 18.18
C LEU A 31 15.82 0.96 17.18
N MET A 32 16.04 1.68 16.08
CA MET A 32 17.00 1.28 15.04
C MET A 32 18.45 1.27 15.55
N ASN A 33 18.77 2.12 16.52
CA ASN A 33 20.09 2.19 17.14
C ASN A 33 20.27 1.19 18.30
N THR A 34 19.27 0.38 18.61
CA THR A 34 19.36 -0.65 19.66
C THR A 34 19.91 -1.95 19.07
N ASP A 35 21.07 -2.40 19.56
CA ASP A 35 21.71 -3.63 19.13
C ASP A 35 20.77 -4.85 19.21
N GLY A 36 20.66 -5.58 18.10
CA GLY A 36 19.80 -6.77 18.00
C GLY A 36 18.36 -6.47 17.57
N ILE A 37 18.00 -5.21 17.38
CA ILE A 37 16.70 -4.80 16.84
C ILE A 37 16.82 -4.45 15.36
N GLU A 38 15.89 -4.97 14.57
CA GLU A 38 15.72 -4.68 13.15
C GLU A 38 14.31 -4.13 12.97
N VAL A 39 14.19 -2.92 12.40
CA VAL A 39 12.94 -2.17 12.29
C VAL A 39 12.53 -2.05 10.81
N THR A 40 11.26 -2.28 10.54
CA THR A 40 10.65 -2.09 9.23
C THR A 40 9.31 -1.41 9.36
N LEU A 41 8.95 -0.58 8.38
CA LEU A 41 7.56 -0.22 8.14
C LEU A 41 6.81 -1.49 7.68
N MET A 42 5.55 -1.64 8.06
CA MET A 42 4.75 -2.81 7.76
C MET A 42 3.32 -2.36 7.43
N THR A 43 2.95 -2.35 6.15
CA THR A 43 1.74 -1.64 5.71
C THR A 43 1.03 -2.34 4.53
N GLY A 44 -0.23 -1.98 4.31
CA GLY A 44 -0.99 -2.34 3.10
C GLY A 44 -0.56 -1.50 1.89
N TRP A 45 0.06 -0.35 2.12
CA TRP A 45 0.42 0.61 1.08
C TRP A 45 1.53 0.11 0.16
N ASP A 46 1.58 0.70 -1.03
CA ASP A 46 2.60 0.41 -2.03
C ASP A 46 4.01 0.91 -1.61
N LEU A 47 5.03 0.27 -2.19
CA LEU A 47 6.43 0.55 -1.84
C LEU A 47 6.93 1.91 -2.35
N SER A 48 6.29 2.51 -3.36
CA SER A 48 6.69 3.83 -3.83
C SER A 48 6.28 4.90 -2.81
N THR A 49 5.07 4.78 -2.26
CA THR A 49 4.62 5.66 -1.17
C THR A 49 5.50 5.48 0.04
N MET A 50 5.77 4.24 0.46
CA MET A 50 6.63 4.00 1.63
C MET A 50 8.08 4.44 1.40
N GLY A 51 8.59 4.28 0.18
CA GLY A 51 9.90 4.80 -0.22
C GLY A 51 9.96 6.33 -0.12
N PHE A 52 8.90 7.02 -0.54
CA PHE A 52 8.79 8.47 -0.37
C PHE A 52 8.70 8.85 1.11
N PHE A 53 7.84 8.19 1.88
CA PHE A 53 7.61 8.44 3.29
C PHE A 53 8.92 8.32 4.09
N LYS A 54 9.64 7.20 3.94
CA LYS A 54 10.90 7.02 4.68
C LYS A 54 11.98 8.03 4.31
N ARG A 55 12.08 8.44 3.04
CA ARG A 55 13.12 9.38 2.59
C ARG A 55 12.80 10.84 2.92
N ASN A 56 11.52 11.24 2.85
CA ASN A 56 11.14 12.65 2.88
C ASN A 56 10.41 13.06 4.16
N LYS A 57 9.65 12.15 4.76
CA LYS A 57 8.84 12.43 5.95
C LYS A 57 9.56 11.97 7.21
N LEU A 58 9.97 10.69 7.26
CA LEU A 58 10.77 10.17 8.38
C LEU A 58 12.24 10.59 8.30
N LYS A 59 12.77 10.78 7.09
CA LYS A 59 14.22 10.99 6.83
C LYS A 59 15.10 9.86 7.36
N LEU A 60 14.58 8.62 7.32
CA LEU A 60 15.23 7.38 7.70
C LEU A 60 15.35 6.45 6.48
N PRO A 61 16.22 6.75 5.50
CA PRO A 61 16.30 5.96 4.26
C PRO A 61 16.66 4.49 4.48
N GLN A 62 17.27 4.16 5.61
CA GLN A 62 17.75 2.83 5.98
C GLN A 62 16.68 1.93 6.63
N ILE A 63 15.51 2.46 7.02
CA ILE A 63 14.41 1.62 7.53
C ILE A 63 13.90 0.68 6.42
N GLY A 64 13.63 -0.57 6.78
CA GLY A 64 13.02 -1.54 5.87
C GLY A 64 11.56 -1.21 5.56
N ILE A 65 11.01 -1.86 4.52
CA ILE A 65 9.60 -1.76 4.17
C ILE A 65 9.07 -3.16 3.91
N VAL A 66 7.98 -3.54 4.58
CA VAL A 66 7.09 -4.64 4.21
C VAL A 66 5.80 -3.99 3.73
N GLY A 67 5.50 -4.08 2.45
CA GLY A 67 4.38 -3.36 1.84
C GLY A 67 3.43 -4.28 1.08
N GLU A 68 2.37 -3.70 0.52
CA GLU A 68 1.39 -4.39 -0.32
C GLU A 68 0.86 -5.67 0.38
N TYR A 69 0.41 -5.51 1.61
CA TYR A 69 -0.10 -6.59 2.48
C TYR A 69 0.91 -7.69 2.77
N GLY A 70 2.21 -7.37 2.73
CA GLY A 70 3.31 -8.29 3.00
C GLY A 70 3.68 -9.18 1.82
N MET A 71 3.22 -8.85 0.60
CA MET A 71 3.57 -9.58 -0.61
C MET A 71 4.98 -9.28 -1.12
N VAL A 72 5.55 -8.16 -0.70
CA VAL A 72 6.89 -7.71 -1.09
C VAL A 72 7.52 -6.95 0.07
N TYR A 73 8.84 -7.07 0.22
CA TYR A 73 9.61 -6.25 1.13
C TYR A 73 10.88 -5.70 0.49
N GLU A 74 11.35 -4.59 1.05
CA GLU A 74 12.62 -3.97 0.73
C GLU A 74 13.52 -3.98 1.97
N ARG A 75 14.75 -4.47 1.79
CA ARG A 75 15.80 -4.42 2.81
C ARG A 75 17.13 -4.04 2.16
N ALA A 76 17.80 -3.03 2.73
CA ALA A 76 19.10 -2.56 2.27
C ALA A 76 19.14 -2.24 0.75
N GLY A 77 18.07 -1.64 0.23
CA GLY A 77 17.90 -1.29 -1.18
C GLY A 77 17.51 -2.45 -2.10
N ASN A 78 17.33 -3.66 -1.58
CA ASN A 78 16.97 -4.84 -2.37
C ASN A 78 15.51 -5.22 -2.15
N PHE A 79 14.78 -5.37 -3.25
CA PHE A 79 13.40 -5.83 -3.25
C PHE A 79 13.32 -7.35 -3.30
N ARG A 80 12.43 -7.93 -2.49
CA ARG A 80 12.16 -9.36 -2.44
C ARG A 80 10.66 -9.61 -2.48
N TYR A 81 10.28 -10.51 -3.37
CA TYR A 81 8.90 -10.84 -3.69
C TYR A 81 8.52 -12.13 -2.97
N LEU A 82 7.57 -12.06 -2.05
CA LEU A 82 6.93 -13.26 -1.52
C LEU A 82 5.86 -13.74 -2.51
N TYR A 83 5.07 -12.80 -3.03
CA TYR A 83 4.18 -13.06 -4.15
C TYR A 83 4.94 -12.83 -5.46
N PRO A 84 5.10 -13.85 -6.33
CA PRO A 84 5.91 -13.73 -7.53
C PRO A 84 5.34 -12.69 -8.49
N TYR A 85 6.21 -11.82 -9.00
CA TYR A 85 5.81 -10.84 -10.01
C TYR A 85 5.52 -11.51 -11.35
N ARG A 86 4.28 -11.34 -11.84
CA ARG A 86 3.84 -11.76 -13.18
C ARG A 86 3.32 -10.54 -13.94
N GLU A 87 3.95 -10.20 -15.06
CA GLU A 87 3.57 -9.04 -15.88
C GLU A 87 2.15 -9.24 -16.46
N GLU A 88 1.84 -10.43 -16.98
CA GLU A 88 0.52 -10.77 -17.52
C GLU A 88 -0.61 -10.52 -16.52
N GLU A 89 -0.43 -10.96 -15.28
CA GLU A 89 -1.42 -10.75 -14.20
C GLU A 89 -1.67 -9.26 -13.92
N ARG A 90 -0.64 -8.41 -14.01
CA ARG A 90 -0.79 -6.95 -13.88
C ARG A 90 -1.56 -6.35 -15.06
N LEU A 91 -1.28 -6.81 -16.27
CA LEU A 91 -1.95 -6.31 -17.47
C LEU A 91 -3.42 -6.74 -17.51
N GLU A 92 -3.73 -7.97 -17.10
CA GLU A 92 -5.11 -8.45 -16.96
C GLU A 92 -5.88 -7.66 -15.90
N PHE A 93 -5.24 -7.38 -14.76
CA PHE A 93 -5.80 -6.51 -13.73
C PHE A 93 -6.13 -5.13 -14.30
N MET A 94 -5.15 -4.46 -14.92
CA MET A 94 -5.34 -3.13 -15.50
C MET A 94 -6.41 -3.13 -16.61
N TYR A 95 -6.40 -4.14 -17.49
CA TYR A 95 -7.39 -4.31 -18.55
C TYR A 95 -8.81 -4.31 -17.99
N GLY A 96 -9.07 -5.14 -16.98
CA GLY A 96 -10.39 -5.31 -16.39
C GLY A 96 -10.83 -4.07 -15.61
N VAL A 97 -9.92 -3.44 -14.88
CA VAL A 97 -10.19 -2.18 -14.16
C VAL A 97 -10.59 -1.08 -15.13
N LEU A 98 -9.77 -0.78 -16.14
CA LEU A 98 -10.06 0.30 -17.10
C LEU A 98 -11.37 0.07 -17.84
N LYS A 99 -11.70 -1.19 -18.16
CA LYS A 99 -12.96 -1.55 -18.80
C LYS A 99 -14.15 -1.25 -17.89
N VAL A 100 -14.11 -1.68 -16.63
CA VAL A 100 -15.19 -1.45 -15.66
C VAL A 100 -15.32 0.04 -15.34
N SER A 101 -14.18 0.75 -15.19
CA SER A 101 -14.15 2.20 -15.01
C SER A 101 -14.84 2.93 -16.17
N ALA A 102 -14.62 2.50 -17.41
CA ALA A 102 -15.27 3.08 -18.57
C ALA A 102 -16.78 2.75 -18.66
N GLU A 103 -17.21 1.60 -18.14
CA GLU A 103 -18.61 1.19 -18.08
C GLU A 103 -19.41 1.97 -17.03
N MET A 104 -18.76 2.34 -15.93
CA MET A 104 -19.39 3.01 -14.80
C MET A 104 -19.08 4.52 -14.72
N ASP A 105 -18.30 5.06 -15.67
CA ASP A 105 -17.79 6.44 -15.68
C ASP A 105 -17.05 6.82 -14.38
N VAL A 106 -16.21 5.90 -13.90
CA VAL A 106 -15.50 6.00 -12.61
C VAL A 106 -14.06 6.43 -12.85
N LYS A 107 -13.61 7.37 -12.02
CA LYS A 107 -12.22 7.78 -11.95
C LYS A 107 -11.45 6.79 -11.08
N VAL A 108 -10.31 6.29 -11.56
CA VAL A 108 -9.50 5.30 -10.86
C VAL A 108 -8.05 5.73 -10.76
N ALA A 109 -7.41 5.44 -9.64
CA ALA A 109 -5.96 5.50 -9.50
C ALA A 109 -5.43 4.15 -9.03
N PHE A 110 -4.33 3.70 -9.63
CA PHE A 110 -3.73 2.41 -9.34
C PHE A 110 -2.73 2.51 -8.17
N GLN A 111 -2.88 1.59 -7.21
CA GLN A 111 -1.97 1.37 -6.10
C GLN A 111 -1.54 -0.11 -6.08
N GLY A 112 -0.25 -0.36 -5.85
CA GLY A 112 0.34 -1.71 -5.90
C GLY A 112 1.41 -1.79 -6.99
N ASN A 113 2.59 -1.28 -6.68
CA ASN A 113 3.59 -0.94 -7.70
C ASN A 113 4.53 -2.12 -8.00
N TYR A 114 4.61 -3.11 -7.09
CA TYR A 114 5.57 -4.22 -7.17
C TYR A 114 4.89 -5.59 -7.26
N SER A 115 3.90 -5.90 -6.44
CA SER A 115 3.13 -7.15 -6.47
C SER A 115 1.86 -6.99 -7.30
N PRO A 116 1.54 -7.91 -8.21
CA PRO A 116 0.22 -7.95 -8.87
C PRO A 116 -0.83 -8.66 -8.00
N GLY A 117 -0.44 -9.26 -6.87
CA GLY A 117 -1.32 -10.09 -6.04
C GLY A 117 -2.40 -9.30 -5.29
N SER A 118 -2.16 -8.02 -5.01
CA SER A 118 -3.17 -7.06 -4.58
C SER A 118 -3.02 -5.79 -5.41
N GLY A 119 -4.11 -5.37 -6.05
CA GLY A 119 -4.21 -4.05 -6.66
C GLY A 119 -5.24 -3.26 -5.88
N ALA A 120 -4.81 -2.19 -5.22
CA ALA A 120 -5.71 -1.24 -4.62
C ALA A 120 -6.08 -0.19 -5.68
N ILE A 121 -7.36 0.16 -5.73
CA ILE A 121 -7.88 1.18 -6.63
C ILE A 121 -8.50 2.26 -5.77
N TYR A 122 -7.96 3.47 -5.87
CA TYR A 122 -8.70 4.64 -5.42
C TYR A 122 -9.82 4.91 -6.41
N ALA A 123 -11.00 4.38 -6.11
CA ALA A 123 -12.25 4.81 -6.72
C ALA A 123 -12.73 6.00 -5.88
N GLU A 124 -12.32 7.21 -6.26
CA GLU A 124 -12.67 8.42 -5.52
C GLU A 124 -14.16 8.65 -5.58
N GLY A 125 -14.79 8.70 -4.41
CA GLY A 125 -15.69 9.82 -4.24
C GLY A 125 -16.14 10.12 -2.84
N ASP A 126 -17.01 11.11 -2.87
CA ASP A 126 -17.24 12.10 -1.83
C ASP A 126 -16.02 12.95 -1.41
N GLU A 127 -16.35 13.95 -0.61
CA GLU A 127 -15.53 15.01 -0.06
C GLU A 127 -14.36 14.55 0.83
N HIS A 128 -14.24 13.25 1.13
CA HIS A 128 -13.18 12.66 1.92
C HIS A 128 -12.04 12.04 1.08
N GLY A 129 -12.24 11.90 -0.24
CA GLY A 129 -11.22 11.43 -1.18
C GLY A 129 -10.00 12.36 -1.24
N GLN A 130 -8.98 12.07 -0.43
CA GLN A 130 -7.79 12.89 -0.25
C GLN A 130 -6.65 12.57 -1.26
N LEU A 131 -6.94 11.96 -2.40
CA LEU A 131 -5.89 11.60 -3.36
C LEU A 131 -5.09 12.82 -3.83
N LEU A 132 -5.72 13.99 -3.95
CA LEU A 132 -5.01 15.23 -4.30
C LEU A 132 -4.11 15.77 -3.18
N SER A 133 -4.45 15.51 -1.92
CA SER A 133 -3.58 15.83 -0.78
C SER A 133 -2.55 14.73 -0.48
N HIS A 134 -2.66 13.57 -1.15
CA HIS A 134 -1.76 12.44 -1.00
C HIS A 134 -0.31 12.84 -1.28
N ALA A 135 0.61 12.39 -0.43
CA ALA A 135 2.00 12.85 -0.44
C ALA A 135 2.79 12.57 -1.74
N LEU A 136 2.36 11.58 -2.55
CA LEU A 136 2.92 11.32 -3.88
C LEU A 136 2.29 12.16 -5.01
N VAL A 137 1.08 12.68 -4.81
CA VAL A 137 0.27 13.34 -5.85
C VAL A 137 0.30 14.85 -5.70
N LYS A 138 0.22 15.34 -4.46
CA LYS A 138 0.24 16.76 -4.14
C LYS A 138 1.44 17.45 -4.79
N ASP A 139 1.15 18.48 -5.58
CA ASP A 139 2.13 19.29 -6.34
C ASP A 139 2.97 18.47 -7.37
N ARG A 140 2.55 17.25 -7.71
CA ARG A 140 3.27 16.30 -8.58
C ARG A 140 2.43 15.72 -9.71
N ARG A 141 1.20 16.21 -9.86
CA ARG A 141 0.26 15.76 -10.88
C ARG A 141 0.85 16.00 -12.29
N PRO A 142 0.96 14.98 -13.14
CA PRO A 142 1.47 15.15 -14.49
C PRO A 142 0.41 15.80 -15.39
N THR A 143 0.87 16.43 -16.46
CA THR A 143 0.04 16.76 -17.61
C THR A 143 -0.27 15.50 -18.43
N MET A 144 -1.32 15.55 -19.25
CA MET A 144 -1.62 14.46 -20.20
C MET A 144 -0.48 14.14 -21.15
N LYS A 145 0.29 15.16 -21.54
CA LYS A 145 1.50 14.99 -22.37
C LYS A 145 2.57 14.19 -21.64
N GLN A 146 2.86 14.51 -20.38
CA GLN A 146 3.84 13.78 -19.58
C GLN A 146 3.42 12.33 -19.34
N LEU A 147 2.13 12.09 -19.08
CA LEU A 147 1.59 10.74 -18.95
C LEU A 147 1.72 9.96 -20.26
N TYR A 148 1.42 10.59 -21.39
CA TYR A 148 1.58 10.00 -22.72
C TYR A 148 3.04 9.64 -23.01
N GLU A 149 3.97 10.58 -22.79
CA GLU A 149 5.41 10.35 -23.00
C GLU A 149 5.93 9.17 -22.19
N ALA A 150 5.49 9.03 -20.93
CA ALA A 150 5.86 7.91 -20.06
C ALA A 150 5.31 6.55 -20.55
N ALA A 151 4.20 6.55 -21.28
CA ALA A 151 3.56 5.33 -21.77
C ALA A 151 3.95 4.95 -23.20
N ALA A 152 4.17 5.94 -24.07
CA ALA A 152 4.38 5.73 -25.51
C ALA A 152 5.65 4.93 -25.84
N GLU A 153 6.64 4.89 -24.93
CA GLU A 153 7.85 4.09 -25.13
C GLU A 153 7.59 2.58 -25.27
N LYS A 154 6.48 2.08 -24.70
CA LYS A 154 6.17 0.65 -24.63
C LYS A 154 4.75 0.31 -25.07
N SER A 155 4.05 1.25 -25.70
CA SER A 155 2.64 1.10 -26.11
C SER A 155 2.36 1.81 -27.42
N ASP A 156 1.47 1.24 -28.24
CA ASP A 156 0.91 1.90 -29.40
C ASP A 156 -0.35 2.69 -28.98
N ILE A 157 -0.15 3.99 -28.70
CA ILE A 157 -1.17 4.91 -28.19
C ILE A 157 -1.08 6.26 -28.88
N GLU A 158 -2.20 6.96 -28.92
CA GLU A 158 -2.31 8.28 -29.55
C GLU A 158 -2.67 9.35 -28.51
N LEU A 159 -2.04 10.52 -28.58
CA LEU A 159 -2.43 11.70 -27.80
C LEU A 159 -3.19 12.66 -28.71
N THR A 160 -4.45 12.94 -28.39
CA THR A 160 -5.20 14.01 -29.04
C THR A 160 -4.99 15.31 -28.27
N GLU A 161 -4.06 16.14 -28.71
CA GLU A 161 -3.66 17.36 -27.99
C GLU A 161 -4.83 18.32 -27.74
N ASP A 162 -5.75 18.46 -28.70
CA ASP A 162 -6.91 19.35 -28.61
C ASP A 162 -7.93 18.91 -27.55
N GLU A 163 -8.10 17.59 -27.36
CA GLU A 163 -9.06 17.03 -26.40
C GLU A 163 -8.42 16.64 -25.06
N GLY A 164 -7.08 16.64 -24.98
CA GLY A 164 -6.35 16.28 -23.76
C GLY A 164 -6.61 14.84 -23.30
N LYS A 165 -6.66 13.88 -24.24
CA LYS A 165 -6.90 12.46 -23.93
C LYS A 165 -5.93 11.55 -24.70
N ILE A 166 -5.62 10.40 -24.10
CA ILE A 166 -4.86 9.31 -24.72
C ILE A 166 -5.86 8.30 -25.25
N ILE A 167 -5.79 7.96 -26.54
CA ILE A 167 -6.64 6.95 -27.19
C ILE A 167 -5.82 5.67 -27.41
N PHE A 168 -6.42 4.53 -27.07
CA PHE A 168 -5.76 3.23 -27.17
C PHE A 168 -6.76 2.08 -27.32
N GLU A 169 -6.32 1.02 -27.99
CA GLU A 169 -7.00 -0.29 -27.91
C GLU A 169 -6.68 -0.96 -26.58
N ASN A 170 -7.70 -1.48 -25.89
CA ASN A 170 -7.52 -2.18 -24.62
C ASN A 170 -6.97 -3.60 -24.85
N LYS A 171 -5.69 -3.71 -25.20
CA LYS A 171 -5.00 -4.99 -25.45
C LYS A 171 -3.64 -5.02 -24.75
N PRO A 172 -3.09 -6.20 -24.42
CA PRO A 172 -1.88 -6.32 -23.59
C PRO A 172 -0.70 -5.49 -24.08
N GLU A 173 -0.44 -5.45 -25.40
CA GLU A 173 0.67 -4.67 -25.95
C GLU A 173 0.58 -3.17 -25.62
N ASN A 174 -0.63 -2.61 -25.66
CA ASN A 174 -0.87 -1.19 -25.40
C ASN A 174 -0.96 -0.88 -23.90
N LEU A 175 -1.32 -1.87 -23.09
CA LEU A 175 -1.38 -1.71 -21.65
C LEU A 175 -0.01 -1.71 -20.99
N LYS A 176 1.03 -2.25 -21.63
CA LYS A 176 2.36 -2.36 -21.02
C LYS A 176 2.98 -1.00 -20.64
N GLY A 177 3.01 -0.05 -21.56
CA GLY A 177 3.47 1.31 -21.30
C GLY A 177 2.53 2.09 -20.39
N LEU A 178 1.21 1.92 -20.53
CA LEU A 178 0.25 2.53 -19.62
C LEU A 178 0.42 2.02 -18.17
N ALA A 179 0.68 0.72 -17.99
CA ALA A 179 0.96 0.13 -16.68
C ALA A 179 2.27 0.67 -16.09
N GLU A 180 3.32 0.80 -16.89
CA GLU A 180 4.57 1.42 -16.43
C GLU A 180 4.32 2.88 -15.97
N ALA A 181 3.58 3.64 -16.77
CA ALA A 181 3.28 5.02 -16.48
C ALA A 181 2.44 5.18 -15.20
N LEU A 182 1.35 4.40 -15.05
CA LEU A 182 0.40 4.56 -13.93
C LEU A 182 0.81 3.85 -12.64
N PHE A 183 1.63 2.78 -12.69
CA PHE A 183 2.11 2.10 -11.47
C PHE A 183 3.51 2.55 -11.03
N LYS A 184 4.35 3.07 -11.92
CA LYS A 184 5.76 3.38 -11.56
C LYS A 184 6.13 4.84 -11.72
N THR A 185 5.87 5.42 -12.89
CA THR A 185 6.32 6.80 -13.18
C THR A 185 5.42 7.83 -12.49
N HIS A 186 4.12 7.60 -12.54
CA HIS A 186 3.07 8.46 -12.01
C HIS A 186 2.08 7.65 -11.15
N PRO A 187 2.56 7.02 -10.06
CA PRO A 187 1.72 6.22 -9.18
C PRO A 187 0.62 7.08 -8.57
N LEU A 188 -0.55 6.48 -8.34
CA LEU A 188 -1.69 7.13 -7.70
C LEU A 188 -2.26 8.34 -8.46
N ILE A 189 -1.90 8.55 -9.73
CA ILE A 189 -2.59 9.53 -10.56
C ILE A 189 -3.93 8.96 -10.99
N SER A 190 -5.00 9.70 -10.67
CA SER A 190 -6.35 9.34 -11.02
C SER A 190 -6.68 9.70 -12.47
N VAL A 191 -7.27 8.75 -13.17
CA VAL A 191 -7.64 8.85 -14.58
C VAL A 191 -9.08 8.43 -14.77
N ARG A 192 -9.77 9.10 -15.70
CA ARG A 192 -11.06 8.67 -16.23
C ARG A 192 -10.85 7.94 -17.53
N VAL A 193 -11.73 6.98 -17.79
CA VAL A 193 -11.70 6.17 -19.00
C VAL A 193 -13.06 6.24 -19.66
N LYS A 194 -13.11 6.36 -20.98
CA LYS A 194 -14.36 6.32 -21.76
C LYS A 194 -14.24 5.36 -22.93
N LYS A 195 -15.36 4.77 -23.32
CA LYS A 195 -15.48 4.03 -24.58
C LYS A 195 -15.56 5.04 -25.72
N GLU A 196 -14.71 4.87 -26.72
CA GLU A 196 -14.72 5.64 -27.96
C GLU A 196 -15.44 4.86 -29.06
N ASP A 197 -15.75 5.54 -30.16
CA ASP A 197 -16.22 4.88 -31.37
C ASP A 197 -15.13 3.89 -31.85
N ASP A 198 -15.55 2.79 -32.47
CA ASP A 198 -14.69 1.66 -32.90
C ASP A 198 -14.14 0.76 -31.77
N GLY A 199 -14.66 0.87 -30.54
CA GLY A 199 -14.33 -0.05 -29.45
C GLY A 199 -12.98 0.21 -28.78
N LYS A 200 -12.35 1.35 -29.10
CA LYS A 200 -11.18 1.88 -28.39
C LYS A 200 -11.60 2.48 -27.04
N LEU A 201 -10.61 2.70 -26.18
CA LEU A 201 -10.77 3.49 -24.97
C LEU A 201 -10.02 4.80 -25.11
N SER A 202 -10.55 5.85 -24.47
CA SER A 202 -9.79 7.05 -24.17
C SER A 202 -9.58 7.19 -22.68
N MET A 203 -8.47 7.83 -22.32
CA MET A 203 -8.11 8.10 -20.94
C MET A 203 -7.67 9.55 -20.77
N TYR A 204 -8.11 10.19 -19.69
CA TYR A 204 -7.74 11.56 -19.37
C TYR A 204 -7.67 11.79 -17.86
N ILE A 205 -6.87 12.78 -17.47
CA ILE A 205 -6.75 13.27 -16.10
C ILE A 205 -7.86 14.32 -15.89
N ASP A 206 -8.76 14.10 -14.93
CA ASP A 206 -9.92 14.98 -14.69
C ASP A 206 -9.47 16.36 -14.18
N PRO A 207 -9.57 17.44 -14.96
CA PRO A 207 -9.06 18.75 -14.54
C PRO A 207 -9.80 19.32 -13.33
N ASN A 208 -11.01 18.85 -13.04
CA ASN A 208 -11.84 19.35 -11.95
C ASN A 208 -11.89 18.41 -10.74
N ASP A 209 -11.32 17.20 -10.87
CA ASP A 209 -11.32 16.16 -9.84
C ASP A 209 -12.64 16.03 -9.08
N LYS A 210 -13.77 16.10 -9.79
CA LYS A 210 -15.08 16.15 -9.12
C LYS A 210 -15.35 14.82 -8.41
N PRO A 211 -15.56 14.82 -7.09
CA PRO A 211 -16.04 13.64 -6.38
C PRO A 211 -17.53 13.49 -6.67
N ASP A 212 -17.91 12.41 -7.34
CA ASP A 212 -19.33 12.08 -7.56
C ASP A 212 -19.58 10.59 -7.28
N PHE A 213 -18.86 10.05 -6.30
CA PHE A 213 -18.76 8.61 -6.06
C PHE A 213 -18.86 8.28 -4.57
N ASP A 214 -20.08 8.29 -4.03
CA ASP A 214 -20.30 7.85 -2.65
C ASP A 214 -19.87 6.39 -2.40
N PHE A 215 -19.81 6.00 -1.12
CA PHE A 215 -19.40 4.65 -0.75
C PHE A 215 -20.31 3.54 -1.32
N GLU A 216 -21.58 3.83 -1.65
CA GLU A 216 -22.45 2.84 -2.30
C GLU A 216 -22.00 2.59 -3.75
N LYS A 217 -21.65 3.63 -4.49
CA LYS A 217 -21.04 3.48 -5.82
C LYS A 217 -19.68 2.76 -5.77
N VAL A 218 -18.89 2.96 -4.72
CA VAL A 218 -17.65 2.19 -4.47
C VAL A 218 -17.95 0.70 -4.33
N LYS A 219 -18.98 0.33 -3.57
CA LYS A 219 -19.40 -1.08 -3.42
C LYS A 219 -19.88 -1.67 -4.75
N GLU A 220 -20.63 -0.91 -5.54
CA GLU A 220 -21.09 -1.35 -6.87
C GLU A 220 -19.91 -1.61 -7.81
N PHE A 221 -18.94 -0.68 -7.85
CA PHE A 221 -17.73 -0.85 -8.65
C PHE A 221 -16.90 -2.03 -8.16
N ALA A 222 -16.70 -2.15 -6.84
CA ALA A 222 -15.97 -3.26 -6.23
C ALA A 222 -16.56 -4.61 -6.65
N LYS A 223 -17.89 -4.74 -6.59
CA LYS A 223 -18.60 -5.94 -6.99
C LYS A 223 -18.37 -6.25 -8.47
N LEU A 224 -18.62 -5.29 -9.36
CA LEU A 224 -18.50 -5.50 -10.80
C LEU A 224 -17.05 -5.80 -11.22
N ALA A 225 -16.08 -5.06 -10.67
CA ALA A 225 -14.66 -5.28 -10.91
C ALA A 225 -14.20 -6.64 -10.38
N GLY A 226 -14.60 -7.01 -9.16
CA GLY A 226 -14.29 -8.31 -8.58
C GLY A 226 -14.81 -9.48 -9.44
N GLU A 227 -16.06 -9.39 -9.91
CA GLU A 227 -16.68 -10.38 -10.78
C GLU A 227 -15.99 -10.46 -12.16
N GLN A 228 -15.71 -9.33 -12.82
CA GLN A 228 -15.10 -9.32 -14.15
C GLN A 228 -13.62 -9.73 -14.14
N ILE A 229 -12.87 -9.36 -13.09
CA ILE A 229 -11.42 -9.62 -12.99
C ILE A 229 -11.16 -10.97 -12.32
N GLY A 230 -12.16 -11.58 -11.66
CA GLY A 230 -12.01 -12.82 -10.91
C GLY A 230 -11.20 -12.64 -9.63
N ARG A 231 -11.34 -11.47 -8.98
CA ARG A 231 -10.62 -11.10 -7.76
C ARG A 231 -11.59 -10.84 -6.62
N LYS A 232 -11.14 -11.11 -5.40
CA LYS A 232 -11.89 -10.72 -4.20
C LYS A 232 -11.82 -9.21 -4.04
N ALA A 233 -12.98 -8.57 -4.02
CA ALA A 233 -13.09 -7.13 -3.84
C ALA A 233 -13.44 -6.79 -2.38
N LEU A 234 -12.67 -5.88 -1.79
CA LEU A 234 -12.90 -5.33 -0.47
C LEU A 234 -13.06 -3.81 -0.60
N PRO A 235 -14.29 -3.27 -0.52
CA PRO A 235 -14.53 -1.84 -0.58
C PRO A 235 -14.22 -1.18 0.79
N TYR A 236 -13.62 0.00 0.73
CA TYR A 236 -13.27 0.86 1.84
C TYR A 236 -13.76 2.28 1.57
N GLU A 237 -14.28 2.93 2.60
CA GLU A 237 -14.85 4.29 2.51
C GLU A 237 -13.76 5.36 2.32
N ASP A 238 -12.56 5.12 2.84
CA ASP A 238 -11.45 6.08 2.89
C ASP A 238 -10.46 5.99 1.72
N HIS A 239 -10.34 4.83 1.06
CA HIS A 239 -9.35 4.65 -0.02
C HIS A 239 -9.81 3.80 -1.22
N GLY A 240 -11.10 3.45 -1.33
CA GLY A 240 -11.68 2.84 -2.53
C GLY A 240 -11.82 1.32 -2.44
N VAL A 241 -11.08 0.54 -3.24
CA VAL A 241 -11.28 -0.91 -3.34
C VAL A 241 -9.96 -1.66 -3.42
N ASP A 242 -9.78 -2.66 -2.57
CA ASP A 242 -8.75 -3.69 -2.77
C ASP A 242 -9.26 -4.83 -3.62
N LEU A 243 -8.51 -5.21 -4.65
CA LEU A 243 -8.77 -6.36 -5.50
C LEU A 243 -7.65 -7.39 -5.36
N ILE A 244 -7.94 -8.44 -4.59
CA ILE A 244 -7.00 -9.46 -4.20
C ILE A 244 -7.13 -10.67 -5.13
N SER A 245 -6.01 -11.12 -5.69
CA SER A 245 -5.97 -12.35 -6.50
C SER A 245 -6.30 -13.58 -5.68
N LYS A 246 -6.90 -14.59 -6.32
CA LYS A 246 -7.20 -15.87 -5.67
C LYS A 246 -5.94 -16.51 -5.07
N GLU A 247 -4.82 -16.49 -5.79
CA GLU A 247 -3.56 -17.04 -5.29
C GLU A 247 -3.01 -16.25 -4.10
N ALA A 248 -3.17 -14.92 -4.08
CA ALA A 248 -2.79 -14.13 -2.91
C ALA A 248 -3.67 -14.45 -1.68
N GLU A 249 -4.95 -14.72 -1.88
CA GLU A 249 -5.83 -15.17 -0.80
C GLU A 249 -5.45 -16.57 -0.30
N GLU A 250 -5.25 -17.53 -1.21
CA GLU A 250 -4.94 -18.94 -0.88
C GLU A 250 -3.51 -19.12 -0.34
N GLY A 251 -2.55 -18.34 -0.85
CA GLY A 251 -1.14 -18.35 -0.45
C GLY A 251 -0.90 -17.79 0.96
N ASN A 252 -1.95 -17.33 1.65
CA ASN A 252 -1.92 -16.85 3.02
C ASN A 252 -0.98 -15.65 3.28
N TYR A 253 -0.69 -14.82 2.27
CA TYR A 253 0.10 -13.61 2.45
C TYR A 253 -0.54 -12.69 3.51
N SER A 254 0.31 -12.04 4.29
CA SER A 254 -0.07 -11.04 5.28
C SER A 254 1.12 -10.20 5.67
N LYS A 255 0.83 -9.05 6.30
CA LYS A 255 1.83 -8.20 6.95
C LYS A 255 2.76 -9.00 7.90
N ASP A 256 2.20 -9.88 8.75
CA ASP A 256 2.97 -10.81 9.62
C ASP A 256 3.87 -11.78 8.83
N ALA A 257 3.37 -12.38 7.74
CA ALA A 257 4.17 -13.27 6.89
C ALA A 257 5.34 -12.52 6.23
N GLY A 258 5.09 -11.33 5.68
CA GLY A 258 6.12 -10.45 5.11
C GLY A 258 7.16 -10.03 6.15
N LEU A 259 6.72 -9.66 7.36
CA LEU A 259 7.60 -9.30 8.47
C LEU A 259 8.52 -10.46 8.89
N ARG A 260 8.02 -11.70 8.85
CA ARG A 260 8.81 -12.89 9.17
C ARG A 260 9.86 -13.21 8.13
N GLU A 261 9.51 -13.13 6.85
CA GLU A 261 10.51 -13.29 5.79
C GLU A 261 11.57 -12.19 5.84
N TYR A 262 11.16 -10.94 6.10
CA TYR A 262 12.10 -9.85 6.38
C TYR A 262 13.01 -10.18 7.58
N GLY A 263 12.44 -10.69 8.67
CA GLY A 263 13.19 -11.07 9.88
C GLY A 263 14.20 -12.20 9.63
N LYS A 264 13.81 -13.26 8.91
CA LYS A 264 14.72 -14.36 8.53
C LYS A 264 15.93 -13.83 7.78
N ASP A 265 15.69 -12.94 6.83
CA ASP A 265 16.73 -12.26 6.08
C ASP A 265 17.63 -11.40 6.97
N ALA A 266 17.04 -10.59 7.83
CA ALA A 266 17.75 -9.66 8.70
C ALA A 266 18.65 -10.38 9.70
N PHE A 267 18.19 -11.51 10.24
CA PHE A 267 18.89 -12.29 11.24
C PHE A 267 19.63 -13.51 10.67
N ALA A 268 19.78 -13.61 9.34
CA ALA A 268 20.45 -14.73 8.66
C ALA A 268 19.94 -16.10 9.11
N ASN A 269 18.62 -16.27 9.16
CA ASN A 269 17.88 -17.46 9.62
C ASN A 269 18.13 -17.86 11.09
N LYS A 270 18.75 -17.00 11.91
CA LYS A 270 18.81 -17.21 13.36
C LYS A 270 17.41 -17.00 13.97
N PRO A 271 17.08 -17.66 15.10
CA PRO A 271 15.82 -17.43 15.79
C PRO A 271 15.64 -15.97 16.20
N PHE A 272 14.43 -15.44 16.04
CA PHE A 272 14.06 -14.08 16.44
C PHE A 272 12.61 -14.04 16.93
N ILE A 273 12.27 -12.98 17.65
CA ILE A 273 10.89 -12.64 18.01
C ILE A 273 10.43 -11.48 17.13
N SER A 274 9.18 -11.52 16.70
CA SER A 274 8.53 -10.41 16.00
C SER A 274 7.75 -9.55 16.99
N ALA A 275 7.80 -8.23 16.80
CA ALA A 275 6.89 -7.30 17.45
C ALA A 275 6.12 -6.54 16.37
N ILE A 276 4.81 -6.45 16.50
CA ILE A 276 3.95 -5.71 15.58
C ILE A 276 3.25 -4.59 16.34
N VAL A 277 3.27 -3.38 15.78
CA VAL A 277 2.45 -2.26 16.21
C VAL A 277 1.41 -1.98 15.13
N GLY A 278 0.13 -1.89 15.48
CA GLY A 278 -0.93 -1.67 14.51
C GLY A 278 -2.28 -1.32 15.13
N ASP A 279 -3.22 -0.88 14.30
CA ASP A 279 -4.53 -0.35 14.68
C ASP A 279 -5.70 -1.16 14.07
N LYS A 280 -5.45 -1.91 12.99
CA LYS A 280 -6.48 -2.66 12.26
C LYS A 280 -6.40 -4.17 12.49
N GLY A 281 -7.51 -4.85 12.17
CA GLY A 281 -7.57 -6.32 12.18
C GLY A 281 -6.58 -7.00 11.22
N SER A 282 -6.11 -6.30 10.19
CA SER A 282 -5.09 -6.80 9.24
C SER A 282 -3.67 -6.85 9.83
N ASP A 283 -3.44 -6.16 10.96
CA ASP A 283 -2.16 -6.19 11.70
C ASP A 283 -2.10 -7.32 12.71
N ILE A 284 -3.23 -7.98 12.99
CA ILE A 284 -3.29 -9.09 13.94
C ILE A 284 -2.38 -10.23 13.46
N PRO A 285 -1.40 -10.66 14.27
CA PRO A 285 -0.46 -11.69 13.86
C PRO A 285 -1.18 -13.02 13.63
N LYS A 286 -0.87 -13.67 12.49
CA LYS A 286 -1.35 -15.03 12.21
C LYS A 286 -0.58 -16.08 13.03
N THR A 287 0.64 -15.74 13.46
CA THR A 287 1.54 -16.65 14.18
C THR A 287 1.88 -16.15 15.59
N ILE A 288 0.94 -16.34 16.51
CA ILE A 288 0.96 -15.79 17.88
C ILE A 288 2.15 -16.27 18.73
N LYS A 289 2.68 -17.48 18.50
CA LYS A 289 3.74 -18.07 19.35
C LYS A 289 5.08 -17.34 19.33
N GLU A 290 5.36 -16.56 18.28
CA GLU A 290 6.64 -15.85 18.11
C GLU A 290 6.45 -14.38 17.72
N THR A 291 5.24 -13.85 17.95
CA THR A 291 4.90 -12.46 17.67
C THR A 291 4.23 -11.84 18.89
N ILE A 292 4.76 -10.72 19.36
CA ILE A 292 4.15 -9.88 20.40
C ILE A 292 3.39 -8.75 19.69
N MET A 293 2.12 -8.57 20.04
CA MET A 293 1.28 -7.51 19.47
C MET A 293 1.25 -6.30 20.39
N PHE A 294 1.37 -5.11 19.81
CA PHE A 294 1.20 -3.82 20.47
C PHE A 294 0.09 -3.06 19.76
N PRO A 295 -1.19 -3.36 20.06
CA PRO A 295 -2.30 -2.70 19.41
C PRO A 295 -2.39 -1.24 19.88
N LEU A 296 -2.87 -0.35 19.01
CA LEU A 296 -3.24 0.99 19.45
C LEU A 296 -4.44 0.93 20.40
N ARG A 297 -4.45 1.80 21.41
CA ARG A 297 -5.61 1.94 22.30
C ARG A 297 -6.85 2.35 21.53
N ASP A 298 -7.99 1.79 21.96
CA ASP A 298 -9.33 2.01 21.41
C ASP A 298 -9.46 1.65 19.92
N SER A 299 -8.53 0.82 19.41
CA SER A 299 -8.51 0.39 18.00
C SER A 299 -9.16 -0.97 17.78
N ASP A 300 -9.47 -1.29 16.52
CA ASP A 300 -9.94 -2.62 16.14
C ASP A 300 -8.92 -3.70 16.50
N ALA A 301 -7.63 -3.41 16.38
CA ALA A 301 -6.58 -4.34 16.75
C ALA A 301 -6.60 -4.68 18.25
N GLU A 302 -6.84 -3.71 19.14
CA GLU A 302 -6.95 -3.97 20.59
C GLU A 302 -8.16 -4.85 20.88
N ARG A 303 -9.32 -4.45 20.38
CA ARG A 303 -10.57 -5.21 20.55
C ARG A 303 -10.44 -6.65 20.07
N ILE A 304 -9.88 -6.86 18.87
CA ILE A 304 -9.70 -8.20 18.31
C ILE A 304 -8.66 -9.00 19.10
N ALA A 305 -7.59 -8.37 19.59
CA ALA A 305 -6.59 -9.04 20.42
C ALA A 305 -7.21 -9.55 21.73
N ASP A 306 -8.03 -8.72 22.38
CA ASP A 306 -8.75 -9.07 23.61
C ASP A 306 -9.76 -10.20 23.37
N GLU A 307 -10.63 -10.05 22.36
CA GLU A 307 -11.64 -11.05 21.99
C GLU A 307 -11.02 -12.42 21.67
N LYS A 308 -9.83 -12.43 21.05
CA LYS A 308 -9.13 -13.66 20.65
C LYS A 308 -8.06 -14.12 21.65
N SER A 309 -7.93 -13.45 22.80
CA SER A 309 -6.91 -13.76 23.82
C SER A 309 -5.48 -13.81 23.26
N ILE A 310 -5.17 -12.89 22.34
CA ILE A 310 -3.83 -12.74 21.77
C ILE A 310 -2.98 -11.97 22.79
N PRO A 311 -1.80 -12.47 23.19
CA PRO A 311 -0.90 -11.72 24.07
C PRO A 311 -0.54 -10.37 23.46
N SER A 312 -0.98 -9.30 24.11
CA SER A 312 -0.84 -7.94 23.63
C SER A 312 -0.52 -6.95 24.76
N VAL A 313 0.10 -5.83 24.41
CA VAL A 313 0.30 -4.68 25.30
C VAL A 313 -0.17 -3.42 24.57
N PRO A 314 -1.32 -2.83 24.94
CA PRO A 314 -1.84 -1.65 24.26
C PRO A 314 -0.94 -0.42 24.41
N VAL A 315 -0.78 0.34 23.32
CA VAL A 315 0.06 1.55 23.25
C VAL A 315 -0.73 2.72 22.66
N ASN A 316 -0.38 3.97 22.98
CA ASN A 316 -1.07 5.12 22.36
C ASN A 316 -0.56 5.39 20.94
N ASP A 317 0.75 5.21 20.73
CA ASP A 317 1.42 5.42 19.45
C ASP A 317 2.81 4.75 19.46
N VAL A 318 3.58 4.97 18.40
CA VAL A 318 4.92 4.37 18.23
C VAL A 318 5.91 4.73 19.35
N ARG A 319 5.74 5.85 20.06
CA ARG A 319 6.68 6.32 21.09
C ARG A 319 6.61 5.42 22.32
N ASP A 320 5.40 5.13 22.79
CA ASP A 320 5.15 4.25 23.94
C ASP A 320 5.74 2.86 23.68
N PHE A 321 5.48 2.32 22.49
CA PHE A 321 6.03 1.05 22.05
C PHE A 321 7.57 1.08 22.02
N ALA A 322 8.16 2.09 21.40
CA ALA A 322 9.59 2.18 21.21
C ALA A 322 10.35 2.19 22.55
N LEU A 323 9.84 2.97 23.51
CA LEU A 323 10.39 3.02 24.85
C LEU A 323 10.26 1.67 25.58
N ALA A 324 9.08 1.05 25.51
CA ALA A 324 8.83 -0.24 26.16
C ALA A 324 9.73 -1.36 25.60
N LEU A 325 9.86 -1.44 24.28
CA LEU A 325 10.67 -2.47 23.64
C LEU A 325 12.18 -2.25 23.86
N ALA A 326 12.66 -1.01 23.75
CA ALA A 326 14.06 -0.70 24.01
C ALA A 326 14.45 -1.04 25.46
N GLU A 327 13.60 -0.70 26.43
CA GLU A 327 13.84 -1.02 27.83
C GLU A 327 13.81 -2.53 28.11
N ALA A 328 12.84 -3.25 27.53
CA ALA A 328 12.78 -4.71 27.64
C ALA A 328 14.04 -5.37 27.07
N HIS A 329 14.53 -4.89 25.93
CA HIS A 329 15.75 -5.39 25.31
C HIS A 329 17.00 -5.07 26.15
N ARG A 330 17.08 -3.87 26.73
CA ARG A 330 18.17 -3.45 27.63
C ARG A 330 18.23 -4.35 28.87
N ILE A 331 17.09 -4.60 29.52
CA ILE A 331 17.00 -5.48 30.70
C ILE A 331 17.44 -6.90 30.33
N LYS A 332 16.99 -7.43 29.20
CA LYS A 332 17.37 -8.78 28.76
C LYS A 332 18.86 -8.90 28.44
N ALA A 333 19.45 -7.88 27.81
CA ALA A 333 20.88 -7.84 27.54
C ALA A 333 21.71 -7.85 28.84
N GLN A 334 21.28 -7.09 29.85
CA GLN A 334 21.92 -7.09 31.18
C GLN A 334 21.83 -8.45 31.87
N GLN A 335 20.68 -9.12 31.79
CA GLN A 335 20.50 -10.47 32.37
C GLN A 335 21.40 -11.52 31.71
N ASN A 336 21.64 -11.41 30.40
CA ASN A 336 22.49 -12.35 29.67
C ASN A 336 23.99 -12.08 29.87
N ALA A 337 24.37 -10.92 30.41
CA ALA A 337 25.75 -10.53 30.69
C ALA A 337 26.20 -10.90 32.11
N LEU A 338 25.28 -11.36 32.97
CA LEU A 338 25.51 -11.86 34.33
C LEU A 338 25.64 -13.38 34.34
#